data_AF-A0A3L6UWR1-F1
#
_entry.id   AF-A0A3L6UWR1-F1
#
_cell.length_a   1.000
_cell.length_b   1.000
_cell.length_c   1.000
_cell.angle_alpha   90.00
_cell.angle_beta   90.00
_cell.angle_gamma   90.00
#
_symmetry.space_group_name_H-M   'P 1'
#
loop_
_entity.id
_entity.type
_entity.pdbx_description
1 polymer ?
#
loop_
_entity_poly.entity_id
_entity_poly.type
_entity_poly.pdbx_seq_one_letter_code
_entity_poly.pdbx_strand_id
1 'polypeptide(L)'
;MAYTLVVGNKNYSTWPLRAWVLLKELDVPFEEYVAPLNDLSPGKNLRDPWINITPTRKFPLLIVSSNGATALTGDRLIVWDSLAIAETVYESYPAVWPADSRARAFARSASAEMHSGFSALRDTCNNNVGLRIKLHSTDNAFAADLARLSALIKQGLTSFGGPFLAGPTFTAADAMYCPVAFRFQTYGISVADADVNAYFDRLRNLTSMQEWEQGALAEPYRIQKYEDEARQVGVVVSDLRKA
;
A
#
# COMPACT_ATOMS: atom_id res chain seq x y z
N MET A 1 -17.25 -14.23 11.43
CA MET A 1 -15.98 -14.47 10.74
C MET A 1 -14.93 -13.57 11.38
N ALA A 2 -13.75 -14.10 11.66
CA ALA A 2 -12.64 -13.30 12.19
C ALA A 2 -11.61 -13.08 11.09
N TYR A 3 -11.11 -11.84 10.97
CA TYR A 3 -10.05 -11.50 10.03
C TYR A 3 -8.71 -11.38 10.74
N THR A 4 -7.71 -12.07 10.19
CA THR A 4 -6.31 -11.86 10.54
C THR A 4 -5.57 -11.38 9.30
N LEU A 5 -4.96 -10.19 9.37
CA LEU A 5 -4.14 -9.65 8.29
C LEU A 5 -2.66 -9.82 8.64
N VAL A 6 -1.96 -10.61 7.82
CA VAL A 6 -0.52 -10.79 7.93
C VAL A 6 0.20 -9.86 6.95
N VAL A 7 1.08 -9.01 7.48
CA VAL A 7 1.84 -8.03 6.73
C VAL A 7 3.34 -8.30 6.81
N GLY A 8 4.09 -7.87 5.80
CA GLY A 8 5.56 -7.85 5.84
C GLY A 8 6.09 -6.60 6.57
N ASN A 9 7.35 -6.24 6.31
CA ASN A 9 7.94 -5.01 6.83
C ASN A 9 7.17 -3.78 6.34
N LYS A 10 6.70 -2.94 7.26
CA LYS A 10 5.99 -1.69 6.97
C LYS A 10 6.85 -0.70 6.18
N ASN A 11 8.15 -0.69 6.42
CA ASN A 11 9.06 0.25 5.73
C ASN A 11 9.22 -0.06 4.23
N TYR A 12 9.15 -1.32 3.82
CA TYR A 12 9.48 -1.76 2.45
C TYR A 12 8.28 -2.28 1.64
N SER A 13 7.14 -2.55 2.28
CA SER A 13 6.05 -3.27 1.63
C SER A 13 4.91 -2.37 1.18
N THR A 14 4.60 -2.37 -0.12
CA THR A 14 3.48 -1.61 -0.69
C THR A 14 2.16 -2.38 -0.68
N TRP A 15 2.20 -3.66 -1.04
CA TRP A 15 1.00 -4.50 -1.13
C TRP A 15 0.27 -4.67 0.21
N PRO A 16 0.98 -4.94 1.34
CA PRO A 16 0.32 -5.06 2.62
C PRO A 16 -0.27 -3.74 3.12
N LEU A 17 0.39 -2.61 2.85
CA LEU A 17 -0.14 -1.29 3.16
C LEU A 17 -1.52 -1.08 2.51
N ARG A 18 -1.68 -1.45 1.23
CA ARG A 18 -2.97 -1.31 0.51
C ARG A 18 -4.11 -2.03 1.21
N ALA A 19 -3.89 -3.27 1.67
CA ALA A 19 -4.91 -4.01 2.41
C ALA A 19 -5.12 -3.45 3.81
N TRP A 20 -4.04 -3.15 4.53
CA TRP A 20 -4.09 -2.69 5.91
C TRP A 20 -4.81 -1.34 6.04
N VAL A 21 -4.46 -0.36 5.20
CA VAL A 21 -5.08 0.97 5.22
C VAL A 21 -6.56 0.90 4.88
N LEU A 22 -6.95 0.01 3.96
CA LEU A 22 -8.35 -0.22 3.62
C LEU A 22 -9.15 -0.73 4.81
N LEU A 23 -8.66 -1.76 5.51
CA LEU A 23 -9.35 -2.31 6.67
C LEU A 23 -9.46 -1.27 7.80
N LYS A 24 -8.40 -0.48 8.02
CA LYS A 24 -8.36 0.56 9.05
C LYS A 24 -9.31 1.72 8.77
N GLU A 25 -9.30 2.28 7.56
CA GLU A 25 -10.15 3.43 7.21
C GLU A 25 -11.65 3.07 7.12
N LEU A 26 -11.97 1.79 6.92
CA LEU A 26 -13.36 1.30 6.90
C LEU A 26 -13.80 0.70 8.24
N ASP A 27 -13.00 0.85 9.29
CA ASP A 27 -13.26 0.29 10.63
C ASP A 27 -13.60 -1.21 10.60
N VAL A 28 -13.01 -1.97 9.66
CA VAL A 28 -13.18 -3.41 9.59
C VAL A 28 -12.36 -4.04 10.72
N PRO A 29 -12.96 -4.82 11.65
CA PRO A 29 -12.20 -5.44 12.72
C PRO A 29 -11.25 -6.52 12.18
N PHE A 30 -9.96 -6.40 12.48
CA PHE A 30 -8.97 -7.43 12.16
C PHE A 30 -7.84 -7.49 13.20
N GLU A 31 -7.23 -8.66 13.32
CA GLU A 31 -5.99 -8.86 14.05
C GLU A 31 -4.79 -8.69 13.12
N GLU A 32 -3.82 -7.85 13.48
CA GLU A 32 -2.60 -7.64 12.71
C GLU A 32 -1.48 -8.57 13.17
N TYR A 33 -0.83 -9.26 12.22
CA TYR A 33 0.46 -9.92 12.45
C TYR A 33 1.52 -9.38 11.51
N VAL A 34 2.64 -8.93 12.08
CA VAL A 34 3.82 -8.50 11.32
C VAL A 34 4.79 -9.68 11.19
N ALA A 35 5.12 -10.03 9.96
CA ALA A 35 6.00 -11.14 9.57
C ALA A 35 7.21 -10.59 8.79
N PRO A 36 8.15 -9.90 9.49
CA PRO A 36 9.22 -9.16 8.84
C PRO A 36 10.27 -10.11 8.24
N LEU A 37 10.90 -9.66 7.15
CA LEU A 37 12.20 -10.15 6.73
C LEU A 37 13.28 -9.28 7.39
N ASN A 38 14.33 -9.91 7.91
CA ASN A 38 15.52 -9.24 8.42
C ASN A 38 16.76 -10.03 8.01
N ASP A 39 17.35 -9.69 6.86
CA ASP A 39 18.49 -10.40 6.30
C ASP A 39 19.84 -9.87 6.82
N LEU A 40 19.89 -8.62 7.30
CA LEU A 40 21.09 -7.98 7.84
C LEU A 40 21.39 -8.33 9.30
N SER A 41 20.39 -8.76 10.07
CA SER A 41 20.58 -9.23 11.45
C SER A 41 19.55 -10.31 11.79
N PRO A 42 19.72 -11.54 11.24
CA PRO A 42 18.73 -12.59 11.38
C PRO A 42 18.38 -12.87 12.85
N GLY A 43 17.11 -12.66 13.20
CA GLY A 43 16.55 -12.97 14.51
C GLY A 43 15.68 -14.22 14.46
N LYS A 44 14.68 -14.30 15.35
CA LYS A 44 13.64 -15.34 15.26
C LYS A 44 12.93 -15.26 13.91
N ASN A 45 12.79 -16.40 13.24
CA ASN A 45 12.05 -16.48 11.98
C ASN A 45 10.54 -16.38 12.24
N LEU A 46 10.00 -15.18 12.04
CA LEU A 46 8.56 -14.89 12.13
C LEU A 46 7.86 -14.98 10.76
N ARG A 47 8.63 -15.14 9.67
CA ARG A 47 8.14 -15.04 8.30
C ARG A 47 7.69 -16.37 7.72
N ASP A 48 8.52 -17.39 7.87
CA ASP A 48 8.32 -18.70 7.24
C ASP A 48 7.01 -19.38 7.58
N PRO A 49 6.49 -19.34 8.83
CA PRO A 49 5.20 -19.93 9.15
C PRO A 49 4.06 -19.41 8.27
N TRP A 50 4.14 -18.16 7.81
CA TRP A 50 3.10 -17.53 7.01
C TRP A 50 3.35 -17.63 5.50
N ILE A 51 4.58 -17.45 5.03
CA ILE A 51 4.83 -17.55 3.57
C ILE A 51 4.72 -18.99 3.07
N ASN A 52 4.88 -19.99 3.94
CA ASN A 52 4.77 -21.40 3.57
C ASN A 52 3.31 -21.90 3.42
N ILE A 53 2.31 -21.11 3.88
CA ILE A 53 0.89 -21.46 3.73
C ILE A 53 0.24 -20.82 2.49
N THR A 54 1.00 -20.07 1.67
CA THR A 54 0.54 -19.44 0.42
C THR A 54 1.40 -19.85 -0.77
N PRO A 55 0.83 -20.10 -1.95
CA PRO A 55 1.62 -20.44 -3.14
C PRO A 55 2.53 -19.29 -3.59
N THR A 56 2.18 -18.04 -3.27
CA THR A 56 2.93 -16.86 -3.74
C THR A 56 4.19 -16.57 -2.91
N ARG A 57 4.24 -17.09 -1.67
CA ARG A 57 5.26 -16.76 -0.66
C ARG A 57 5.42 -15.25 -0.41
N LYS A 58 4.34 -14.48 -0.58
CA LYS A 58 4.29 -13.02 -0.46
C LYS A 58 3.18 -12.59 0.50
N PHE A 59 3.30 -11.35 0.97
CA PHE A 59 2.28 -10.64 1.75
C PHE A 59 1.61 -9.57 0.89
N PRO A 60 0.38 -9.15 1.19
CA PRO A 60 -0.44 -9.51 2.36
C PRO A 60 -1.08 -10.88 2.26
N LEU A 61 -1.48 -11.42 3.43
CA LEU A 61 -2.40 -12.54 3.55
C LEU A 61 -3.55 -12.13 4.45
N LEU A 62 -4.78 -12.21 3.95
CA LEU A 62 -5.99 -12.17 4.79
C LEU A 62 -6.39 -13.61 5.09
N ILE A 63 -6.52 -13.92 6.37
CA ILE A 63 -7.02 -15.20 6.85
C ILE A 63 -8.42 -14.94 7.40
N VAL A 64 -9.40 -15.65 6.83
CA VAL A 64 -10.80 -15.60 7.25
C VAL A 64 -11.10 -16.92 7.97
N SER A 65 -11.22 -16.84 9.29
CA SER A 65 -11.48 -18.01 10.13
C SER A 65 -12.96 -18.11 10.50
N SER A 66 -13.48 -19.33 10.49
CA SER A 66 -14.79 -19.67 11.06
C SER A 66 -14.70 -19.71 12.60
N ASN A 67 -15.84 -19.63 13.29
CA ASN A 67 -15.87 -19.52 14.74
C ASN A 67 -15.16 -20.71 15.41
N GLY A 68 -14.13 -20.44 16.22
CA GLY A 68 -13.35 -21.43 16.95
C GLY A 68 -12.03 -21.86 16.28
N ALA A 69 -11.77 -21.45 15.04
CA ALA A 69 -10.47 -21.65 14.38
C ALA A 69 -9.49 -20.50 14.70
N THR A 70 -8.19 -20.78 14.71
CA THR A 70 -7.14 -19.75 14.82
C THR A 70 -6.63 -19.37 13.43
N ALA A 71 -5.78 -18.34 13.32
CA ALA A 71 -5.14 -18.00 12.05
C ALA A 71 -4.27 -19.14 11.48
N LEU A 72 -3.74 -20.02 12.33
CA LEU A 72 -2.82 -21.10 11.94
C LEU A 72 -3.45 -22.50 11.98
N THR A 73 -4.59 -22.69 12.63
CA THR A 73 -5.22 -24.00 12.85
C THR A 73 -6.73 -23.96 12.62
N GLY A 74 -7.31 -25.07 12.17
CA GLY A 74 -8.74 -25.19 11.87
C GLY A 74 -9.09 -24.77 10.44
N ASP A 75 -10.40 -24.73 10.18
CA ASP A 75 -10.96 -24.36 8.88
C ASP A 75 -10.83 -22.85 8.63
N ARG A 76 -10.21 -22.50 7.51
CA ARG A 76 -9.87 -21.11 7.16
C ARG A 76 -9.79 -20.92 5.65
N LEU A 77 -10.19 -19.73 5.21
CA LEU A 77 -9.88 -19.22 3.87
C LEU A 77 -8.63 -18.34 3.95
N ILE A 78 -7.68 -18.56 3.05
CA ILE A 78 -6.49 -17.71 2.89
C ILE A 78 -6.63 -16.97 1.57
N VAL A 79 -6.71 -15.64 1.64
CA VAL A 79 -6.74 -14.77 0.47
C VAL A 79 -5.41 -14.03 0.38
N TRP A 80 -4.68 -14.24 -0.71
CA TRP A 80 -3.48 -13.49 -1.05
C TRP A 80 -3.81 -12.47 -2.15
N ASP A 81 -2.98 -11.44 -2.26
CA ASP A 81 -3.16 -10.25 -3.11
C ASP A 81 -4.08 -9.16 -2.53
N SER A 82 -3.62 -7.90 -2.54
CA SER A 82 -4.34 -6.79 -1.90
C SER A 82 -5.67 -6.44 -2.58
N LEU A 83 -5.78 -6.61 -3.90
CA LEU A 83 -7.02 -6.34 -4.62
C LEU A 83 -8.02 -7.49 -4.43
N ALA A 84 -7.55 -8.74 -4.42
CA ALA A 84 -8.38 -9.88 -4.08
C ALA A 84 -8.93 -9.77 -2.64
N ILE A 85 -8.08 -9.37 -1.69
CA ILE A 85 -8.50 -9.08 -0.30
C ILE A 85 -9.60 -8.02 -0.26
N ALA A 86 -9.47 -6.92 -1.02
CA ALA A 86 -10.51 -5.91 -1.08
C ALA A 86 -11.85 -6.49 -1.57
N GLU A 87 -11.85 -7.28 -2.65
CA GLU A 87 -13.07 -7.89 -3.17
C GLU A 87 -13.67 -8.93 -2.19
N THR A 88 -12.85 -9.71 -1.47
CA THR A 88 -13.34 -10.60 -0.41
C THR A 88 -14.00 -9.82 0.73
N VAL A 89 -13.39 -8.72 1.17
CA VAL A 89 -13.93 -7.88 2.26
C VAL A 89 -15.22 -7.18 1.80
N TYR A 90 -15.32 -6.79 0.53
CA TYR A 90 -16.51 -6.14 -0.04
C TYR A 90 -17.78 -6.99 0.12
N GLU A 91 -17.68 -8.32 0.14
CA GLU A 91 -18.83 -9.22 0.36
C GLU A 91 -19.53 -8.98 1.71
N SER A 92 -18.77 -8.54 2.73
CA SER A 92 -19.30 -8.22 4.06
C SER A 92 -19.35 -6.71 4.35
N TYR A 93 -18.53 -5.91 3.65
CA TYR A 93 -18.39 -4.47 3.85
C TYR A 93 -18.54 -3.73 2.51
N PRO A 94 -19.78 -3.42 2.07
CA PRO A 94 -20.02 -2.80 0.76
C PRO A 94 -19.31 -1.44 0.56
N ALA A 95 -18.96 -0.75 1.66
CA ALA A 95 -18.24 0.52 1.63
C ALA A 95 -16.80 0.42 1.05
N VAL A 96 -16.27 -0.80 0.84
CA VAL A 96 -15.01 -1.03 0.11
C VAL A 96 -15.01 -0.37 -1.27
N TRP A 97 -16.17 -0.27 -1.91
CA TRP A 97 -16.34 0.40 -3.19
C TRP A 97 -17.44 1.47 -3.12
N PRO A 98 -17.41 2.48 -4.01
CA PRO A 98 -18.49 3.45 -4.11
C PRO A 98 -19.86 2.77 -4.32
N ALA A 99 -20.92 3.33 -3.73
CA ALA A 99 -22.29 2.83 -3.93
C ALA A 99 -22.82 3.13 -5.34
N ASP A 100 -22.45 4.27 -5.93
CA ASP A 100 -22.77 4.60 -7.31
C ASP A 100 -22.06 3.65 -8.29
N SER A 101 -22.80 3.16 -9.29
CA SER A 101 -22.28 2.14 -10.21
C SER A 101 -21.21 2.68 -11.15
N ARG A 102 -21.30 3.95 -11.57
CA ARG A 102 -20.30 4.57 -12.46
C ARG A 102 -19.01 4.86 -11.70
N ALA A 103 -19.11 5.43 -10.51
CA ALA A 103 -17.98 5.64 -9.61
C ALA A 103 -17.30 4.31 -9.24
N ARG A 104 -18.07 3.26 -8.97
CA ARG A 104 -17.53 1.92 -8.67
C ARG A 104 -16.81 1.30 -9.86
N ALA A 105 -17.35 1.43 -11.07
CA ALA A 105 -16.67 0.97 -12.27
C ALA A 105 -15.32 1.67 -12.46
N PHE A 106 -15.29 3.00 -12.32
CA PHE A 106 -14.05 3.77 -12.38
C PHE A 106 -13.06 3.38 -11.27
N ALA A 107 -13.53 3.26 -10.03
CA ALA A 107 -12.70 2.89 -8.89
C ALA A 107 -12.00 1.54 -9.10
N ARG A 108 -12.73 0.54 -9.61
CA ARG A 108 -12.15 -0.78 -9.94
C ARG A 108 -11.13 -0.70 -11.07
N SER A 109 -11.42 0.08 -12.12
CA SER A 109 -10.46 0.30 -13.21
C SER A 109 -9.18 0.98 -12.73
N ALA A 110 -9.29 2.04 -11.92
CA ALA A 110 -8.15 2.74 -11.34
C ALA A 110 -7.32 1.81 -10.43
N SER A 111 -7.98 1.04 -9.57
CA SER A 111 -7.33 0.03 -8.72
C SER A 111 -6.56 -1.01 -9.53
N ALA A 112 -7.18 -1.53 -10.59
CA ALA A 112 -6.55 -2.51 -11.48
C ALA A 112 -5.35 -1.90 -12.23
N GLU A 113 -5.47 -0.65 -12.69
CA GLU A 113 -4.38 0.05 -13.36
C GLU A 113 -3.17 0.29 -12.43
N MET A 114 -3.41 0.66 -11.16
CA MET A 114 -2.33 0.76 -10.15
C MET A 114 -1.75 -0.61 -9.75
N HIS A 115 -2.56 -1.66 -9.83
CA HIS A 115 -2.12 -3.02 -9.54
C HIS A 115 -1.14 -3.52 -10.60
N SER A 116 -1.45 -3.37 -11.89
CA SER A 116 -0.70 -3.94 -13.01
C SER A 116 0.19 -2.95 -13.78
N GLY A 117 0.06 -1.66 -13.54
CA GLY A 117 0.77 -0.60 -14.27
C GLY A 117 1.74 0.21 -13.43
N PHE A 118 2.12 1.37 -13.98
CA PHE A 118 3.06 2.35 -13.42
C PHE A 118 4.44 1.76 -13.09
N SER A 119 4.96 0.87 -13.94
CA SER A 119 6.20 0.15 -13.66
C SER A 119 7.40 1.09 -13.54
N ALA A 120 7.56 2.07 -14.43
CA ALA A 120 8.71 2.97 -14.39
C ALA A 120 8.71 3.82 -13.11
N LEU A 121 7.55 4.31 -12.68
CA LEU A 121 7.38 4.97 -11.38
C LEU A 121 7.72 4.03 -10.23
N ARG A 122 7.20 2.80 -10.24
CA ARG A 122 7.36 1.84 -9.13
C ARG A 122 8.79 1.30 -9.01
N ASP A 123 9.49 1.16 -10.11
CA ASP A 123 10.86 0.65 -10.19
C ASP A 123 11.86 1.76 -9.81
N THR A 124 11.64 2.99 -10.31
CA THR A 124 12.46 4.16 -9.97
C THR A 124 12.24 4.61 -8.52
N CYS A 125 10.99 4.57 -8.07
CA CYS A 125 10.60 4.95 -6.73
C CYS A 125 10.12 3.74 -5.96
N ASN A 126 11.08 2.90 -5.54
CA ASN A 126 10.81 1.79 -4.66
C ASN A 126 10.19 2.26 -3.33
N ASN A 127 9.68 1.33 -2.52
CA ASN A 127 9.06 1.72 -1.25
C ASN A 127 10.11 1.72 -0.14
N ASN A 128 10.41 2.90 0.37
CA ASN A 128 11.12 3.09 1.63
C ASN A 128 10.51 4.29 2.36
N VAL A 129 9.65 4.01 3.35
CA VAL A 129 8.89 5.05 4.06
C VAL A 129 9.82 5.96 4.87
N GLY A 130 10.88 5.39 5.43
CA GLY A 130 11.80 6.10 6.32
C GLY A 130 12.86 6.96 5.65
N LEU A 131 13.09 6.81 4.34
CA LEU A 131 14.10 7.59 3.63
C LEU A 131 13.53 8.87 3.00
N ARG A 132 14.41 9.84 2.81
CA ARG A 132 14.23 10.96 1.87
C ARG A 132 15.35 10.89 0.86
N ILE A 133 15.01 10.83 -0.42
CA ILE A 133 15.93 10.53 -1.52
C ILE A 133 15.79 11.60 -2.59
N LYS A 134 16.92 12.17 -3.00
CA LYS A 134 17.01 13.01 -4.19
C LYS A 134 17.42 12.13 -5.37
N LEU A 135 16.49 11.92 -6.31
CA LEU A 135 16.76 11.13 -7.52
C LEU A 135 17.93 11.69 -8.32
N HIS A 136 18.75 10.81 -8.90
CA HIS A 136 19.82 11.20 -9.81
C HIS A 136 19.28 11.74 -11.14
N SER A 137 18.30 11.04 -11.69
CA SER A 137 17.64 11.36 -12.95
C SER A 137 16.31 10.62 -13.05
N THR A 138 15.42 11.12 -13.90
CA THR A 138 14.18 10.45 -14.32
C THR A 138 14.17 10.35 -15.84
N ASP A 139 13.63 9.27 -16.39
CA ASP A 139 13.54 9.08 -17.84
C ASP A 139 12.14 9.41 -18.39
N ASN A 140 11.96 9.23 -19.70
CA ASN A 140 10.69 9.49 -20.38
C ASN A 140 9.58 8.52 -19.94
N ALA A 141 9.91 7.28 -19.57
CA ALA A 141 8.93 6.30 -19.12
C ALA A 141 8.37 6.70 -17.75
N PHE A 142 9.24 7.15 -16.84
CA PHE A 142 8.86 7.73 -15.56
C PHE A 142 7.98 8.97 -15.74
N ALA A 143 8.35 9.88 -16.63
CA ALA A 143 7.56 11.07 -16.92
C ALA A 143 6.17 10.71 -17.50
N ALA A 144 6.09 9.69 -18.36
CA ALA A 144 4.83 9.20 -18.91
C ALA A 144 3.93 8.58 -17.82
N ASP A 145 4.51 7.79 -16.90
CA ASP A 145 3.78 7.24 -15.76
C ASP A 145 3.22 8.36 -14.85
N LEU A 146 4.01 9.39 -14.55
CA LEU A 146 3.53 10.54 -13.77
C LEU A 146 2.44 11.34 -14.49
N ALA A 147 2.56 11.53 -15.81
CA ALA A 147 1.53 12.19 -16.60
C ALA A 147 0.22 11.39 -16.58
N ARG A 148 0.29 10.06 -16.76
CA ARG A 148 -0.89 9.18 -16.69
C ARG A 148 -1.50 9.19 -15.30
N LEU A 149 -0.68 9.11 -14.26
CA LEU A 149 -1.10 9.17 -12.87
C LEU A 149 -1.87 10.46 -12.60
N SER A 150 -1.29 11.60 -12.98
CA SER A 150 -1.92 12.91 -12.81
C SER A 150 -3.26 13.00 -13.54
N ALA A 151 -3.34 12.51 -14.77
CA ALA A 151 -4.58 12.50 -15.55
C ALA A 151 -5.66 11.63 -14.89
N LEU A 152 -5.29 10.45 -14.38
CA LEU A 152 -6.21 9.53 -13.70
C LEU A 152 -6.79 10.14 -12.42
N ILE A 153 -5.93 10.69 -11.56
CA ILE A 153 -6.37 11.28 -10.29
C ILE A 153 -7.26 12.49 -10.57
N LYS A 154 -6.86 13.39 -11.48
CA LYS A 154 -7.68 14.54 -11.89
C LYS A 154 -9.04 14.12 -12.42
N GLN A 155 -9.09 13.10 -13.27
CA GLN A 155 -10.34 12.57 -13.81
C GLN A 155 -11.27 12.11 -12.69
N GLY A 156 -10.77 11.33 -11.74
CA GLY A 156 -11.56 10.85 -10.60
C GLY A 156 -12.11 12.00 -9.75
N LEU A 157 -11.23 12.91 -9.31
CA LEU A 157 -11.61 14.05 -8.49
C LEU A 157 -12.68 14.93 -9.18
N THR A 158 -12.51 15.21 -10.47
CA THR A 158 -13.45 16.06 -11.23
C THR A 158 -14.77 15.34 -11.50
N SER A 159 -14.74 14.04 -11.80
CA SER A 159 -15.94 13.29 -12.22
C SER A 159 -16.84 12.90 -11.04
N PHE A 160 -16.27 12.72 -9.86
CA PHE A 160 -16.99 12.21 -8.69
C PHE A 160 -17.03 13.21 -7.51
N GLY A 161 -16.44 14.39 -7.68
CA GLY A 161 -16.52 15.52 -6.73
C GLY A 161 -15.49 15.50 -5.61
N GLY A 162 -14.63 14.47 -5.54
CA GLY A 162 -13.63 14.35 -4.49
C GLY A 162 -14.22 14.29 -3.06
N PRO A 163 -13.40 14.39 -2.01
CA PRO A 163 -11.95 14.63 -2.05
C PRO A 163 -11.13 13.35 -2.24
N PHE A 164 -11.79 12.19 -2.33
CA PHE A 164 -11.19 10.89 -2.62
C PHE A 164 -11.45 10.51 -4.08
N LEU A 165 -10.71 9.52 -4.57
CA LEU A 165 -10.54 9.26 -6.00
C LEU A 165 -11.86 9.01 -6.75
N ALA A 166 -12.83 8.41 -6.06
CA ALA A 166 -14.13 8.07 -6.63
C ALA A 166 -15.31 8.62 -5.81
N GLY A 167 -15.11 9.73 -5.10
CA GLY A 167 -16.19 10.43 -4.41
C GLY A 167 -15.82 11.00 -3.03
N PRO A 168 -16.82 11.24 -2.17
CA PRO A 168 -16.62 11.93 -0.89
C PRO A 168 -15.97 11.07 0.20
N THR A 169 -15.91 9.75 0.02
CA THR A 169 -15.46 8.78 1.03
C THR A 169 -14.27 7.98 0.54
N PHE A 170 -13.40 7.59 1.48
CA PHE A 170 -12.28 6.69 1.21
C PHE A 170 -12.79 5.30 0.78
N THR A 171 -12.14 4.69 -0.21
CA THR A 171 -12.47 3.36 -0.73
C THR A 171 -11.21 2.54 -1.06
N ALA A 172 -11.38 1.30 -1.52
CA ALA A 172 -10.25 0.50 -2.02
C ALA A 172 -9.49 1.18 -3.16
N ALA A 173 -10.13 2.02 -3.97
CA ALA A 173 -9.42 2.84 -4.96
C ALA A 173 -8.33 3.68 -4.31
N ASP A 174 -8.65 4.45 -3.27
CA ASP A 174 -7.70 5.30 -2.56
C ASP A 174 -6.58 4.48 -1.91
N ALA A 175 -6.93 3.36 -1.30
CA ALA A 175 -5.99 2.44 -0.67
C ALA A 175 -4.90 1.94 -1.64
N MET A 176 -5.24 1.71 -2.92
CA MET A 176 -4.28 1.28 -3.94
C MET A 176 -3.19 2.33 -4.22
N TYR A 177 -3.52 3.62 -4.02
CA TYR A 177 -2.65 4.78 -4.25
C TYR A 177 -1.94 5.28 -2.98
N CYS A 178 -2.30 4.82 -1.79
CA CYS A 178 -1.58 5.13 -0.54
C CYS A 178 -0.05 4.92 -0.62
N PRO A 179 0.47 3.81 -1.19
CA PRO A 179 1.92 3.67 -1.37
C PRO A 179 2.54 4.72 -2.31
N VAL A 180 1.76 5.29 -3.24
CA VAL A 180 2.22 6.37 -4.13
C VAL A 180 2.35 7.68 -3.35
N ALA A 181 1.48 7.94 -2.37
CA ALA A 181 1.61 9.08 -1.48
C ALA A 181 2.95 9.05 -0.71
N PHE A 182 3.37 7.88 -0.23
CA PHE A 182 4.71 7.72 0.36
C PHE A 182 5.84 7.94 -0.65
N ARG A 183 5.70 7.50 -1.90
CA ARG A 183 6.70 7.80 -2.94
C ARG A 183 6.85 9.29 -3.20
N PHE A 184 5.74 10.03 -3.22
CA PHE A 184 5.77 11.49 -3.38
C PHE A 184 6.61 12.15 -2.27
N GLN A 185 6.42 11.72 -1.03
CA GLN A 185 7.18 12.18 0.13
C GLN A 185 8.65 11.73 0.10
N THR A 186 8.91 10.44 -0.11
CA THR A 186 10.25 9.84 -0.08
C THR A 186 11.14 10.43 -1.17
N TYR A 187 10.63 10.62 -2.38
CA TYR A 187 11.43 11.07 -3.52
C TYR A 187 11.25 12.55 -3.87
N GLY A 188 10.46 13.29 -3.09
CA GLY A 188 10.17 14.71 -3.35
C GLY A 188 9.48 14.94 -4.70
N ILE A 189 8.64 14.00 -5.14
CA ILE A 189 7.92 14.09 -6.41
C ILE A 189 6.74 15.05 -6.25
N SER A 190 6.51 15.86 -7.29
CA SER A 190 5.29 16.64 -7.45
C SER A 190 4.88 16.62 -8.93
N VAL A 191 3.59 16.84 -9.18
CA VAL A 191 3.07 17.06 -10.54
C VAL A 191 2.61 18.51 -10.70
N ALA A 192 2.39 18.96 -11.94
CA ALA A 192 1.96 20.34 -12.19
C ALA A 192 0.56 20.66 -11.64
N ASP A 193 -0.31 19.65 -11.51
CA ASP A 193 -1.68 19.82 -11.05
C ASP A 193 -1.74 19.84 -9.50
N ALA A 194 -2.15 20.98 -8.94
CA ALA A 194 -2.19 21.19 -7.49
C ALA A 194 -3.22 20.30 -6.78
N ASP A 195 -4.35 19.98 -7.40
CA ASP A 195 -5.40 19.14 -6.81
C ASP A 195 -4.92 17.68 -6.71
N VAL A 196 -4.14 17.23 -7.69
CA VAL A 196 -3.50 15.91 -7.64
C VAL A 196 -2.47 15.82 -6.51
N ASN A 197 -1.64 16.85 -6.33
CA ASN A 197 -0.70 16.88 -5.20
C ASN A 197 -1.47 16.90 -3.86
N ALA A 198 -2.53 17.71 -3.76
CA ALA A 198 -3.37 17.80 -2.56
C ALA A 198 -4.07 16.46 -2.23
N TYR A 199 -4.42 15.66 -3.23
CA TYR A 199 -4.94 14.31 -3.03
C TYR A 199 -3.90 13.38 -2.38
N PHE A 200 -2.65 13.38 -2.86
CA PHE A 200 -1.60 12.55 -2.24
C PHE A 200 -1.23 13.04 -0.84
N ASP A 201 -1.22 14.35 -0.61
CA ASP A 201 -1.07 14.90 0.74
C ASP A 201 -2.21 14.50 1.66
N ARG A 202 -3.45 14.48 1.16
CA ARG A 202 -4.60 13.99 1.91
C ARG A 202 -4.43 12.53 2.32
N LEU A 203 -4.06 11.65 1.39
CA LEU A 203 -3.83 10.24 1.70
C LEU A 203 -2.75 10.10 2.76
N ARG A 204 -1.62 10.81 2.62
CA ARG A 204 -0.53 10.76 3.58
C ARG A 204 -0.93 11.23 4.98
N ASN A 205 -1.86 12.18 5.07
CA ASN A 205 -2.37 12.73 6.33
C ASN A 205 -3.51 11.91 6.98
N LEU A 206 -3.91 10.78 6.39
CA LEU A 206 -4.85 9.86 7.04
C LEU A 206 -4.23 9.32 8.33
N THR A 207 -5.03 9.17 9.38
CA THR A 207 -4.57 8.66 10.68
C THR A 207 -3.91 7.29 10.54
N SER A 208 -4.52 6.39 9.74
CA SER A 208 -3.96 5.07 9.46
C SER A 208 -2.60 5.16 8.73
N MET A 209 -2.45 6.08 7.78
CA MET A 209 -1.18 6.28 7.07
C MET A 209 -0.08 6.79 8.01
N GLN A 210 -0.42 7.70 8.92
CA GLN A 210 0.49 8.16 9.96
C GLN A 210 0.87 7.03 10.95
N GLU A 211 -0.09 6.17 11.33
CA GLU A 211 0.16 4.98 12.16
C GLU A 211 1.10 3.98 11.44
N TRP A 212 0.91 3.78 10.13
CA TRP A 212 1.80 2.95 9.33
C TRP A 212 3.21 3.54 9.24
N GLU A 213 3.34 4.84 8.99
CA GLU A 213 4.63 5.54 8.95
C GLU A 213 5.36 5.40 10.29
N GLN A 214 4.69 5.66 11.41
CA GLN A 214 5.28 5.48 12.75
C GLN A 214 5.77 4.05 12.98
N GLY A 215 4.96 3.05 12.60
CA GLY A 215 5.34 1.64 12.66
C GLY A 215 6.57 1.34 11.81
N ALA A 216 6.60 1.83 10.57
CA ALA A 216 7.74 1.67 9.65
C ALA A 216 9.03 2.29 10.18
N LEU A 217 8.97 3.49 10.75
CA LEU A 217 10.15 4.18 11.31
C LEU A 217 10.70 3.51 12.58
N ALA A 218 9.86 2.77 13.29
CA ALA A 218 10.22 2.03 14.48
C ALA A 218 10.73 0.60 14.19
N GLU A 219 10.64 0.11 12.95
CA GLU A 219 11.11 -1.23 12.61
C GLU A 219 12.64 -1.33 12.79
N PRO A 220 13.13 -2.29 13.59
CA PRO A 220 14.57 -2.51 13.76
C PRO A 220 15.18 -3.32 12.60
N TYR A 221 14.40 -3.57 11.55
CA TYR A 221 14.74 -4.49 10.48
C TYR A 221 15.28 -3.75 9.27
N ARG A 222 16.30 -4.34 8.64
CA ARG A 222 16.84 -3.86 7.37
C ARG A 222 16.89 -5.01 6.38
N ILE A 223 16.65 -4.66 5.11
CA ILE A 223 16.68 -5.60 4.00
C ILE A 223 17.68 -5.04 2.99
N GLN A 224 18.84 -5.68 2.88
CA GLN A 224 19.99 -5.14 2.13
C GLN A 224 19.61 -4.76 0.69
N LYS A 225 18.85 -5.64 0.02
CA LYS A 225 18.37 -5.40 -1.35
C LYS A 225 17.68 -4.03 -1.51
N TYR A 226 16.78 -3.66 -0.60
CA TYR A 226 16.05 -2.40 -0.71
C TYR A 226 16.91 -1.18 -0.37
N GLU A 227 17.89 -1.34 0.51
CA GLU A 227 18.86 -0.29 0.80
C GLU A 227 19.75 0.02 -0.42
N ASP A 228 20.16 -1.02 -1.14
CA ASP A 228 20.97 -0.88 -2.36
C ASP A 228 20.17 -0.28 -3.51
N GLU A 229 18.94 -0.77 -3.73
CA GLU A 229 18.03 -0.20 -4.73
C GLU A 229 17.77 1.30 -4.46
N ALA A 230 17.60 1.70 -3.20
CA ALA A 230 17.42 3.11 -2.83
C ALA A 230 18.64 3.99 -3.17
N ARG A 231 19.86 3.49 -2.96
CA ARG A 231 21.12 4.19 -3.30
C ARG A 231 21.40 4.21 -4.80
N GLN A 232 20.88 3.23 -5.55
CA GLN A 232 21.06 3.16 -7.00
C GLN A 232 20.29 4.28 -7.73
N VAL A 233 19.11 4.63 -7.24
CA VAL A 233 18.22 5.60 -7.90
C VAL A 233 18.48 7.05 -7.49
N GLY A 234 19.14 7.28 -6.35
CA GLY A 234 19.37 8.63 -5.84
C GLY A 234 20.25 8.73 -4.59
N VAL A 235 20.46 9.98 -4.17
CA VAL A 235 21.19 10.30 -2.93
C VAL A 235 20.22 10.31 -1.77
N VAL A 236 20.48 9.51 -0.73
CA VAL A 236 19.75 9.58 0.54
C VAL A 236 20.10 10.88 1.26
N VAL A 237 19.11 11.78 1.35
CA VAL A 237 19.23 13.08 2.02
C VAL A 237 18.95 12.96 3.51
N SER A 238 18.09 12.04 3.91
CA SER A 238 17.75 11.78 5.31
C SER A 238 17.27 10.35 5.50
N ASP A 239 17.60 9.75 6.64
CA ASP A 239 17.05 8.50 7.14
C ASP A 239 16.37 8.79 8.48
N LEU A 240 15.05 8.60 8.54
CA LEU A 240 14.21 8.91 9.70
C LEU A 240 13.98 7.70 10.61
N ARG A 241 14.52 6.54 10.26
CA ARG A 241 14.35 5.29 11.00
C ARG A 241 15.21 5.33 12.27
N LYS A 242 14.70 4.78 13.37
CA LYS A 242 15.34 4.89 14.70
C LYS A 242 16.51 3.93 14.93
N ALA A 243 16.50 2.80 14.24
CA ALA A 243 17.49 1.73 14.30
C ALA A 243 17.86 1.35 12.87
#